data_AF-A0A382ZPJ6-F1
#
_entry.id   AF-A0A382ZPJ6-F1
#
_cell.length_a   1.000
_cell.length_b   1.000
_cell.length_c   1.000
_cell.angle_alpha   90.00
_cell.angle_beta   90.00
_cell.angle_gamma   90.00
#
_symmetry.space_group_name_H-M   'P 1'
#
loop_
_entity.id
_entity.type
_entity.pdbx_description
1 polymer ?
#
loop_
_entity_poly.entity_id
_entity_poly.type
_entity_poly.pdbx_seq_one_letter_code
_entity_poly.pdbx_strand_id
1 'polypeptide(L)' 'MLSPSITKVSVNIGVGEGGRRLQLAERVLEVLTGMKPTRTISAKTNRDLGTRKGAPIGCKVT' A
#
# COMPACT_ATOMS: atom_id res chain seq x y z
N MET A 1 35.59 3.88 4.17
CA MET A 1 34.92 2.63 3.73
C MET A 1 33.51 2.97 3.29
N LEU A 2 33.11 2.59 2.07
CA LEU A 2 31.72 2.66 1.61
C LEU A 2 31.12 1.26 1.74
N SER A 3 30.71 0.90 2.96
CA SER A 3 30.00 -0.36 3.19
C SER A 3 28.51 -0.12 2.92
N PRO A 4 27.86 -0.88 2.03
CA PRO A 4 26.44 -0.73 1.76
C PRO A 4 25.62 -1.03 3.02
N SER A 5 24.55 -0.27 3.22
CA SER A 5 23.58 -0.47 4.30
C SER A 5 22.16 -0.29 3.78
N ILE A 6 21.19 -0.85 4.50
CA ILE A 6 19.78 -0.70 4.16
C ILE A 6 19.31 0.68 4.62
N THR A 7 18.96 1.55 3.67
CA THR A 7 18.44 2.88 3.99
C THR A 7 17.01 2.85 4.50
N LYS A 8 16.17 1.96 3.96
CA LYS A 8 14.77 1.79 4.36
C LYS A 8 14.20 0.48 3.85
N VAL A 9 13.13 0.01 4.49
CA VAL A 9 12.31 -1.10 4.03
C VAL A 9 10.88 -0.61 3.92
N SER A 10 10.24 -0.81 2.77
CA SER A 10 8.82 -0.49 2.60
C SER A 10 8.04 -1.78 2.42
N VAL A 11 6.93 -1.90 3.14
CA VAL A 11 5.98 -3.00 3.00
C VAL A 11 4.72 -2.46 2.32
N ASN A 12 4.27 -3.13 1.26
CA ASN A 12 3.13 -2.71 0.45
C ASN A 12 2.17 -3.87 0.22
N ILE A 13 0.86 -3.59 0.32
CA ILE A 13 -0.20 -4.54 -0.03
C ILE A 13 -1.03 -3.94 -1.17
N GLY A 14 -0.94 -4.59 -2.35
CA GLY A 14 -1.77 -4.28 -3.51
C GLY A 14 -3.10 -5.02 -3.43
N VAL A 15 -4.13 -4.36 -2.90
CA VAL A 15 -5.47 -4.96 -2.73
C VAL A 15 -6.25 -4.97 -4.05
N GLY A 16 -5.99 -3.98 -4.93
CA GLY A 16 -6.68 -3.79 -6.22
C GLY A 16 -8.03 -3.07 -6.09
N GLU A 17 -8.63 -3.09 -4.90
CA GLU A 17 -9.92 -2.46 -4.62
C GLU A 17 -9.93 -1.74 -3.27
N GLY A 18 -10.86 -0.78 -3.16
CA GLY A 18 -11.12 -0.07 -1.91
C GLY A 18 -12.07 -0.82 -0.98
N GLY A 19 -12.62 -0.09 0.00
CA GLY A 19 -13.62 -0.62 0.90
C GLY A 19 -13.05 -1.54 1.99
N ARG A 20 -13.79 -2.59 2.36
CA ARG A 20 -13.51 -3.40 3.55
C ARG A 20 -12.18 -4.16 3.47
N ARG A 21 -11.82 -4.70 2.30
CA ARG A 21 -10.56 -5.44 2.13
C ARG A 21 -9.35 -4.52 2.29
N LEU A 22 -9.45 -3.29 1.80
CA LEU A 22 -8.40 -2.29 2.01
C LEU A 22 -8.26 -1.91 3.49
N GLN A 23 -9.37 -1.69 4.19
CA GLN A 23 -9.35 -1.40 5.63
C GLN A 23 -8.73 -2.56 6.44
N LEU A 24 -9.00 -3.81 6.03
CA LEU A 24 -8.37 -4.98 6.65
C LEU A 24 -6.86 -5.03 6.37
N ALA A 25 -6.45 -4.76 5.13
CA ALA A 25 -5.03 -4.69 4.78
C ALA A 25 -4.27 -3.60 5.56
N GLU A 26 -4.91 -2.44 5.78
CA GLU A 26 -4.38 -1.38 6.63
C GLU A 26 -4.17 -1.88 8.06
N ARG A 27 -5.18 -2.54 8.64
CA ARG A 27 -5.08 -3.09 9.98
C ARG A 27 -4.00 -4.17 10.10
N VAL A 28 -3.83 -5.00 9.08
CA VAL A 28 -2.75 -6.00 9.05
C VAL A 28 -1.38 -5.33 9.05
N LEU A 29 -1.16 -4.30 8.23
CA LEU A 29 0.11 -3.56 8.23
C LEU A 29 0.37 -2.86 9.57
N GLU A 30 -0.67 -2.28 10.17
CA GLU A 30 -0.56 -1.62 11.48
C GLU A 30 -0.21 -2.61 12.59
N VAL A 31 -0.83 -3.79 12.62
CA VAL A 31 -0.51 -4.84 13.60
C VAL A 31 0.90 -5.40 13.39
N LEU A 32 1.34 -5.57 12.15
CA LEU A 32 2.66 -6.13 11.84
C LEU A 32 3.81 -5.16 12.08
N THR A 33 3.59 -3.86 11.81
CA THR A 33 4.66 -2.85 11.83
C THR A 33 4.56 -1.86 12.96
N GLY A 34 3.42 -1.77 13.66
CA GLY A 34 3.16 -0.76 14.69
C GLY A 34 3.03 0.67 14.14
N MET A 35 2.99 0.82 12.82
CA MET A 35 2.98 2.11 12.13
C MET A 35 1.71 2.27 11.31
N LYS A 36 1.22 3.51 11.22
CA LYS A 36 0.02 3.82 10.43
C LYS A 36 0.32 3.75 8.92
N PRO A 37 -0.33 2.85 8.17
CA PRO A 37 -0.10 2.74 6.74
C PRO A 37 -0.74 3.90 5.96
N THR A 38 -0.15 4.23 4.82
CA THR A 38 -0.64 5.23 3.87
C THR A 38 -1.30 4.55 2.67
N ARG A 39 -2.47 5.06 2.24
CA ARG A 39 -3.18 4.56 1.06
C ARG A 39 -2.43 4.87 -0.23
N THR A 40 -2.41 3.89 -1.12
CA THR A 40 -1.97 4.03 -2.51
C THR A 40 -3.18 4.36 -3.37
N ILE A 41 -3.08 5.47 -4.11
CA ILE A 41 -4.13 5.96 -5.00
C ILE A 41 -3.78 5.57 -6.44
N SER A 42 -4.78 5.10 -7.20
CA SER A 42 -4.57 4.77 -8.60
C SER A 42 -4.31 6.03 -9.43
N ALA A 43 -3.19 6.04 -10.15
CA ALA A 43 -2.79 7.16 -11.01
C ALA A 43 -3.61 7.23 -12.32
N LYS A 44 -4.14 6.10 -12.79
CA LYS A 44 -4.86 5.98 -14.06
C LYS A 44 -6.04 5.02 -13.92
N THR A 45 -7.05 5.19 -14.75
CA THR A 45 -8.13 4.19 -14.86
C THR A 45 -7.62 3.01 -15.69
N ASN A 46 -7.65 1.80 -15.14
CA ASN A 46 -7.30 0.57 -15.85
C ASN A 46 -8.50 -0.38 -15.79
N ARG A 47 -9.08 -0.68 -16.97
CA ARG A 47 -10.28 -1.49 -17.12
C ARG A 47 -10.03 -2.96 -16.78
N ASP A 48 -8.89 -3.51 -17.18
CA ASP A 48 -8.55 -4.93 -16.95
C ASP A 48 -8.39 -5.23 -15.45
N LEU A 49 -7.94 -4.24 -14.69
CA LEU A 49 -7.79 -4.33 -13.23
C LEU A 49 -9.00 -3.78 -12.46
N GLY A 50 -10.04 -3.28 -13.15
CA GLY A 50 -11.21 -2.68 -12.50
C GLY A 50 -10.93 -1.39 -11.70
N THR A 51 -9.79 -0.73 -11.90
CA THR A 51 -9.39 0.45 -11.12
C THR A 51 -9.79 1.75 -11.81
N ARG A 52 -10.16 2.76 -11.02
CA ARG A 52 -10.44 4.13 -11.50
C ARG A 52 -9.36 5.09 -11.01
N LYS A 53 -9.01 6.09 -11.80
CA LYS A 53 -8.12 7.19 -11.36
C LYS A 53 -8.66 7.82 -10.09
N GLY A 54 -7.81 7.98 -9.09
CA GLY A 54 -8.21 8.53 -7.78
C GLY A 54 -8.82 7.51 -6.82
N ALA A 55 -9.09 6.28 -7.26
CA ALA A 55 -9.56 5.23 -6.35
C ALA A 55 -8.41 4.73 -5.46
N PRO A 56 -8.69 4.44 -4.17
CA PRO A 56 -7.72 3.78 -3.32
C PRO A 56 -7.63 2.30 -3.70
N ILE A 57 -6.42 1.79 -3.90
CA ILE A 57 -6.15 0.44 -4.44
C ILE A 57 -5.22 -0.41 -3.56
N GLY A 58 -4.65 0.17 -2.52
CA GLY A 58 -3.70 -0.52 -1.65
C GLY A 58 -3.22 0.35 -0.52
N CYS A 59 -2.33 -0.18 0.30
CA CYS A 59 -1.74 0.52 1.44
C CYS A 59 -0.27 0.12 1.59
N LYS A 60 0.56 1.06 2.04
CA LYS A 60 1.98 0.83 2.29
C LYS A 60 2.46 1.51 3.56
N VAL A 61 3.57 1.03 4.08
CA VAL A 61 4.35 1.64 5.15
C VAL A 61 5.82 1.70 4.71
N THR A 62 6.59 2.64 5.25
CA THR A 62 8.01 2.83 4.98
C THR A 62 8.72 3.17 6.27
#